data_AF-A0A7C5DFV0-F1
#
_entry.id   AF-A0A7C5DFV0-F1
#
_cell.length_a   1.000
_cell.length_b   1.000
_cell.length_c   1.000
_cell.angle_alpha   90.00
_cell.angle_beta   90.00
_cell.angle_gamma   90.00
#
_symmetry.space_group_name_H-M   'P 1'
#
loop_
_entity.id
_entity.type
_entity.pdbx_description
1 polymer ?
#
loop_
_entity_poly.entity_id
_entity_poly.type
_entity_poly.pdbx_seq_one_letter_code
_entity_poly.pdbx_strand_id
1 'polypeptide(L)' 'MRLANNIRVCVFVKPEDDEAAVKEHLLSLFPFDLEHEKIAVLRSKATGFNQREIIILEVELKKEKHTNTFLKS' A
#
# COMPACT_ATOMS: atom_id res chain seq x y z
N MET A 1 -11.66 -20.49 1.06
CA MET A 1 -12.59 -19.71 1.89
C MET A 1 -11.94 -18.36 2.07
N ARG A 2 -12.64 -17.31 1.63
CA ARG A 2 -12.10 -15.95 1.61
C ARG A 2 -12.17 -15.36 3.02
N LEU A 3 -11.02 -15.00 3.59
CA LEU A 3 -10.95 -14.40 4.93
C LEU A 3 -11.32 -12.92 4.91
N ALA A 4 -11.01 -12.21 3.81
CA ALA A 4 -11.39 -10.82 3.59
C ALA A 4 -11.75 -10.57 2.12
N ASN A 5 -12.79 -9.76 1.88
CA ASN A 5 -13.25 -9.39 0.54
C ASN A 5 -12.25 -8.49 -0.19
N ASN A 6 -11.65 -7.56 0.54
CA ASN A 6 -10.58 -6.68 0.09
C ASN A 6 -9.65 -6.35 1.26
N ILE A 7 -8.42 -5.98 0.95
CA ILE A 7 -7.47 -5.38 1.89
C ILE A 7 -6.90 -4.15 1.23
N ARG A 8 -6.92 -3.03 1.93
CA ARG A 8 -6.37 -1.76 1.47
C ARG A 8 -5.33 -1.30 2.47
N VAL A 9 -4.08 -1.17 2.02
CA VAL A 9 -2.97 -0.66 2.83
C VAL A 9 -2.63 0.72 2.30
N CYS A 10 -2.71 1.72 3.18
CA CYS A 10 -2.44 3.11 2.85
C CYS A 10 -1.31 3.63 3.75
N VAL A 11 -0.32 4.27 3.16
CA VAL A 11 0.78 4.94 3.88
C VAL A 11 0.87 6.39 3.43
N PHE A 12 1.03 7.27 4.41
CA PHE A 12 1.21 8.70 4.18
C PHE A 12 2.70 9.03 4.17
N VAL A 13 3.14 9.71 3.11
CA VAL A 13 4.49 10.27 2.96
C VAL A 13 4.36 11.78 3.15
N LYS A 14 5.00 12.30 4.19
CA LYS A 14 5.08 13.74 4.45
C LYS A 14 6.17 14.37 3.56
N PRO A 15 6.16 15.70 3.37
CA PRO A 15 7.20 16.39 2.59
C PRO A 15 8.63 16.14 3.08
N GLU A 16 8.79 15.92 4.38
CA GLU A 16 10.08 15.63 5.03
C GLU A 16 10.53 14.16 4.90
N ASP A 17 9.66 13.26 4.44
CA ASP A 17 9.98 11.83 4.32
C ASP A 17 10.64 11.52 2.96
N ASP A 18 11.50 10.51 2.94
CA ASP A 18 11.98 9.92 1.69
C ASP A 18 10.92 8.97 1.11
N GLU A 19 10.21 9.43 0.07
CA GLU A 19 9.18 8.65 -0.62
C GLU A 19 9.68 7.27 -1.07
N ALA A 20 10.92 7.17 -1.54
CA ALA A 20 11.47 5.91 -2.05
C ALA A 20 11.66 4.89 -0.91
N ALA A 21 12.22 5.34 0.22
CA ALA A 21 12.36 4.51 1.41
C ALA A 21 11.00 4.09 1.96
N VAL A 22 10.02 5.00 2.02
CA VAL A 22 8.66 4.66 2.48
C VAL A 22 8.00 3.66 1.53
N LYS A 23 8.18 3.81 0.23
CA LYS A 23 7.69 2.85 -0.76
C LYS A 23 8.32 1.48 -0.55
N GLU A 24 9.63 1.39 -0.36
CA GLU A 24 10.32 0.12 -0.08
C GLU A 24 9.78 -0.56 1.17
N HIS A 25 9.60 0.19 2.26
CA HIS A 25 9.00 -0.34 3.49
C HIS A 25 7.55 -0.78 3.28
N LEU A 26 6.75 -0.04 2.53
CA LEU A 26 5.40 -0.46 2.17
C LEU A 26 5.41 -1.79 1.41
N LEU A 27 6.30 -1.96 0.41
CA LEU A 27 6.44 -3.20 -0.34
C LEU A 27 6.85 -4.37 0.57
N SER A 28 7.69 -4.11 1.58
CA SER A 28 8.13 -5.14 2.54
C SER A 28 7.03 -5.70 3.44
N LEU A 29 5.88 -5.01 3.56
CA LEU A 29 4.73 -5.50 4.32
C LEU A 29 4.00 -6.65 3.61
N PHE A 30 4.26 -6.86 2.32
CA PHE A 30 3.60 -7.89 1.53
C PHE A 30 4.46 -9.15 1.49
N PRO A 31 3.90 -10.32 1.84
CA PRO A 31 4.63 -11.60 1.82
C PRO A 31 4.85 -12.15 0.39
N PHE A 32 4.67 -11.33 -0.63
CA PHE A 32 4.82 -11.67 -2.05
C PHE A 32 5.15 -10.43 -2.86
N ASP A 33 5.74 -10.65 -4.03
CA ASP A 33 6.09 -9.58 -4.97
C ASP A 33 4.82 -9.02 -5.66
N LEU A 34 4.56 -7.74 -5.38
CA LEU A 34 3.42 -7.01 -5.96
C LEU A 34 3.58 -6.79 -7.47
N GLU A 35 4.79 -6.56 -7.98
CA GLU A 35 5.04 -6.36 -9.40
C GLU A 35 4.80 -7.64 -10.19
N HIS A 36 5.29 -8.77 -9.68
CA HIS A 36 5.07 -10.08 -10.28
C HIS A 36 3.57 -10.45 -10.35
N GLU A 37 2.83 -10.16 -9.29
CA GLU A 37 1.38 -10.39 -9.20
C GLU A 37 0.54 -9.32 -9.92
N LYS A 38 1.20 -8.34 -10.56
CA LYS A 38 0.61 -7.21 -11.30
C LYS A 38 -0.32 -6.36 -10.45
N ILE A 39 0.03 -6.16 -9.18
CA ILE A 39 -0.67 -5.30 -8.24
C ILE A 39 0.02 -3.94 -8.22
N ALA A 40 -0.72 -2.89 -8.59
CA ALA A 40 -0.17 -1.55 -8.64
C ALA A 40 -0.10 -0.91 -7.24
N VAL A 41 0.99 -0.19 -6.98
CA VAL A 41 1.04 0.80 -5.90
C VAL A 41 0.47 2.11 -6.47
N LEU A 42 -0.71 2.49 -6.00
CA LEU A 42 -1.35 3.75 -6.36
C LEU A 42 -0.69 4.89 -5.60
N ARG A 43 -0.34 5.96 -6.33
CA ARG A 43 0.21 7.20 -5.77
C ARG A 43 -0.77 8.33 -5.98
N SER A 44 -1.21 8.97 -4.91
CA SER A 44 -2.06 10.15 -4.97
C SER A 44 -1.50 11.28 -4.13
N LYS A 45 -1.83 12.52 -4.50
CA LYS A 45 -1.51 13.70 -3.70
C LYS A 45 -2.77 14.16 -2.98
N ALA A 46 -2.63 14.50 -1.71
CA ALA A 46 -3.70 15.09 -0.94
C ALA A 46 -3.16 16.28 -0.16
N THR A 47 -4.01 17.27 0.09
CA THR A 47 -3.70 18.36 0.99
C THR A 47 -4.19 17.99 2.38
N GLY A 48 -3.25 17.73 3.29
CA GLY A 48 -3.54 17.43 4.69
C GLY A 48 -3.98 18.65 5.49
N PHE A 49 -4.27 18.41 6.76
CA PHE A 49 -4.58 19.47 7.73
C PHE A 49 -3.40 20.48 7.79
N ASN A 50 -3.69 21.79 7.81
CA ASN A 50 -2.72 22.89 7.66
C ASN A 50 -2.13 23.13 6.26
N GLN A 51 -2.85 22.81 5.19
CA GLN A 51 -2.42 23.04 3.79
C GLN A 51 -1.09 22.35 3.41
N ARG A 52 -0.70 21.32 4.16
CA ARG A 52 0.51 20.55 3.86
C ARG A 52 0.20 19.50 2.81
N GLU A 53 0.87 19.56 1.66
CA GLU A 53 0.79 18.50 0.67
C GLU A 53 1.39 17.21 1.25
N ILE A 54 0.66 16.11 1.12
CA ILE A 54 1.12 14.77 1.46
C ILE A 54 0.92 13.87 0.25
N ILE A 55 1.75 12.84 0.16
CA ILE A 55 1.60 11.79 -0.83
C ILE A 55 1.01 10.57 -0.11
N ILE A 56 0.03 9.94 -0.74
CA ILE A 56 -0.60 8.71 -0.26
C ILE A 56 -0.17 7.60 -1.21
N LEU A 57 0.52 6.62 -0.66
CA LEU A 57 0.83 5.36 -1.33
C LEU A 57 -0.17 4.31 -0.89
N GLU A 58 -0.75 3.61 -1.85
CA GLU A 58 -1.85 2.69 -1.61
C GLU A 58 -1.72 1.39 -2.39
N VAL A 59 -2.01 0.27 -1.74
CA VAL A 59 -2.09 -1.05 -2.35
C VAL A 59 -3.45 -1.65 -2.04
N GLU A 60 -4.13 -2.14 -3.07
CA GLU A 60 -5.43 -2.78 -2.94
C GLU A 60 -5.36 -4.25 -3.37
N LEU A 61 -5.60 -5.16 -2.43
CA LEU A 61 -5.68 -6.59 -2.66
C LEU A 61 -7.16 -7.00 -2.79
N LYS A 62 -7.54 -7.50 -3.98
CA LYS A 62 -8.90 -8.01 -4.25
C LYS A 62 -8.97 -9.51 -4.42
N LYS A 63 -7.91 -10.17 -4.92
CA LYS A 63 -7.97 -11.62 -5.17
C LYS A 63 -7.91 -12.39 -3.86
N GLU A 64 -8.72 -13.44 -3.73
CA GLU A 64 -8.75 -14.30 -2.53
C GLU A 64 -7.36 -14.86 -2.18
N LYS A 65 -6.56 -15.25 -3.20
CA LYS A 65 -5.17 -15.69 -3.00
C LYS A 65 -4.37 -14.64 -2.23
N HIS A 66 -4.39 -13.39 -2.69
CA HIS A 66 -3.61 -12.30 -2.10
C HIS A 66 -4.12 -11.92 -0.71
N THR A 67 -5.43 -11.80 -0.51
CA THR A 67 -5.99 -11.43 0.78
C THR A 67 -5.75 -12.53 1.83
N ASN A 68 -5.87 -13.79 1.44
CA ASN A 68 -5.58 -14.91 2.35
C ASN A 68 -4.09 -15.06 2.65
N THR A 69 -3.20 -14.86 1.67
CA THR A 69 -1.75 -14.92 1.91
C THR A 69 -1.31 -13.80 2.84
N PHE A 70 -1.79 -12.57 2.63
CA PHE A 70 -1.47 -11.42 3.48
C PHE A 70 -1.97 -11.59 4.93
N LEU A 71 -3.13 -12.20 5.14
CA LEU A 71 -3.67 -12.40 6.50
C LEU A 71 -3.07 -13.61 7.25
N LYS A 72 -2.31 -14.47 6.57
CA LYS A 72 -1.72 -15.68 7.15
C LYS A 72 -0.21 -15.60 7.35
N SER A 73 0.43 -14.55 6.83
CA SER A 73 1.87 -14.30 6.99
C SER A 73 2.23 -13.84 8.38
#